data_AF-A0A838UFN2-F1
#
_entry.id   AF-A0A838UFN2-F1
#
_cell.length_a   1.000
_cell.length_b   1.000
_cell.length_c   1.000
_cell.angle_alpha   90.00
_cell.angle_beta   90.00
_cell.angle_gamma   90.00
#
_symmetry.space_group_name_H-M   'P 1'
#
loop_
_entity.id
_entity.type
_entity.pdbx_description
1 polymer ?
#
loop_
_entity_poly.entity_id
_entity_poly.type
_entity_poly.pdbx_seq_one_letter_code
_entity_poly.pdbx_strand_id
1 'polypeptide(L)'
;MRSKPWEEFWRATDAPDLEFVFTVCDNATGEICPTWPGPPMTAHWGLPDPAEANGAAAEIGPAFADAYRMLGARIDPFIYLPFENLDRLSLQKRMEDIGPDPEPRGAERRMRPRSIEPSAVTMCRELA
;
A
#
# COMPACT_ATOMS: atom_id res chain seq x y z
N MET A 1 -15.24 4.26 -18.58
CA MET A 1 -14.59 4.27 -17.25
C MET A 1 -14.02 5.67 -17.03
N ARG A 2 -14.14 6.25 -15.83
CA ARG A 2 -13.55 7.55 -15.48
C ARG A 2 -12.87 7.46 -14.12
N SER A 3 -11.84 8.27 -13.88
CA SER A 3 -11.24 8.42 -12.55
C SER A 3 -12.23 9.09 -11.59
N LYS A 4 -12.21 8.67 -10.32
CA LYS A 4 -13.09 9.16 -9.25
C LYS A 4 -12.24 9.52 -8.04
N PRO A 5 -12.48 10.67 -7.40
CA PRO A 5 -11.88 10.99 -6.11
C PRO A 5 -12.47 10.08 -5.02
N TRP A 6 -11.71 9.77 -3.98
CA TRP A 6 -12.13 8.84 -2.93
C TRP A 6 -13.31 9.37 -2.10
N GLU A 7 -13.49 10.69 -2.04
CA GLU A 7 -14.58 11.37 -1.35
C GLU A 7 -15.95 10.97 -1.89
N GLU A 8 -16.04 10.55 -3.16
CA GLU A 8 -17.27 10.03 -3.77
C GLU A 8 -17.76 8.76 -3.06
N PHE A 9 -16.86 7.97 -2.47
CA PHE A 9 -17.17 6.73 -1.75
C PHE A 9 -17.27 6.91 -0.22
N TRP A 10 -17.11 8.15 0.25
CA TRP A 10 -17.07 8.48 1.68
C TRP A 10 -18.17 9.48 2.06
N ARG A 11 -18.39 10.53 1.25
CA ARG A 11 -19.33 11.63 1.56
C ARG A 11 -20.71 11.46 0.93
N ALA A 12 -20.86 10.57 -0.03
CA ALA A 12 -22.12 10.39 -0.74
C ALA A 12 -23.13 9.64 0.15
N THR A 13 -24.39 10.10 0.16
CA THR A 13 -25.47 9.47 0.94
C THR A 13 -25.81 8.06 0.44
N ASP A 14 -25.49 7.78 -0.83
CA ASP A 14 -25.62 6.50 -1.51
C ASP A 14 -24.27 5.78 -1.69
N ALA A 15 -23.25 6.14 -0.90
CA ALA A 15 -21.98 5.45 -0.94
C ALA A 15 -22.14 3.96 -0.58
N PRO A 16 -21.52 3.04 -1.33
CA PRO A 16 -21.57 1.62 -1.00
C PRO A 16 -20.79 1.34 0.28
N ASP A 17 -21.24 0.35 1.05
CA ASP A 17 -20.49 -0.18 2.18
C ASP A 17 -19.21 -0.85 1.66
N LEU A 18 -18.05 -0.33 2.08
CA LEU A 18 -16.76 -0.90 1.73
C LEU A 18 -16.30 -1.87 2.82
N GLU A 19 -16.03 -3.12 2.45
CA GLU A 19 -15.49 -4.11 3.38
C GLU A 19 -13.95 -4.10 3.40
N PHE A 20 -13.34 -3.76 2.26
CA PHE A 20 -11.89 -3.78 2.04
C PHE A 20 -11.42 -2.52 1.32
N VAL A 21 -10.33 -1.93 1.81
CA VAL A 21 -9.67 -0.78 1.16
C VAL A 21 -8.17 -1.04 1.06
N PHE A 22 -7.64 -0.98 -0.16
CA PHE A 22 -6.22 -1.15 -0.44
C PHE A 22 -5.60 0.16 -0.92
N THR A 23 -4.56 0.63 -0.23
CA THR A 23 -3.75 1.76 -0.70
C THR A 23 -2.51 1.23 -1.40
N VAL A 24 -2.18 1.76 -2.58
CA VAL A 24 -1.14 1.18 -3.45
C VAL A 24 0.09 2.05 -3.60
N CYS A 25 -0.07 3.36 -3.79
CA CYS A 25 1.08 4.25 -3.98
C CYS A 25 1.68 4.64 -2.62
N ASP A 26 3.00 4.72 -2.53
CA ASP A 26 3.70 5.26 -1.35
C ASP A 26 3.26 6.71 -1.05
N ASN A 27 2.84 7.46 -2.07
CA ASN A 27 2.28 8.81 -1.92
C ASN A 27 0.91 8.80 -1.21
N ALA A 28 0.15 7.70 -1.29
CA ALA A 28 -1.10 7.54 -0.56
C ALA A 28 -0.90 7.27 0.94
N THR A 29 0.34 7.01 1.37
CA THR A 29 0.71 6.84 2.79
C THR A 29 0.81 8.20 3.52
N GLY A 30 0.91 9.31 2.79
CA GLY A 30 0.97 10.68 3.32
C GLY A 30 -0.37 11.44 3.32
N GLU A 31 -1.37 10.93 2.61
CA GLU A 31 -2.73 11.48 2.65
C GLU A 31 -3.45 10.93 3.89
N ILE A 32 -4.11 11.81 4.64
CA ILE A 32 -4.88 11.43 5.83
C ILE A 32 -5.94 10.43 5.39
N CYS A 33 -5.75 9.14 5.72
CA CYS A 33 -6.76 8.12 5.47
C CYS A 33 -8.06 8.56 6.16
N PRO A 34 -9.15 8.76 5.41
CA PRO A 34 -10.42 9.16 5.99
C PRO A 34 -10.96 8.08 6.91
N THR A 35 -11.76 8.48 7.89
CA THR A 35 -12.39 7.56 8.86
C THR A 35 -13.61 6.88 8.24
N TRP A 36 -13.47 5.90 7.34
CA TRP A 36 -14.58 5.24 6.63
C TRP A 36 -15.84 4.87 7.46
N PRO A 37 -17.05 4.83 6.84
CA PRO A 37 -18.31 4.68 7.55
C PRO A 37 -18.51 3.19 7.77
N GLY A 38 -18.39 2.75 9.02
CA GLY A 38 -18.03 1.37 9.32
C GLY A 38 -16.53 1.15 9.06
N PRO A 39 -15.78 0.48 9.95
CA PRO A 39 -14.34 0.31 9.74
C PRO A 39 -14.13 -0.78 8.67
N PRO A 40 -13.74 -0.47 7.42
CA PRO A 40 -13.27 -1.49 6.50
C PRO A 40 -11.97 -2.09 7.04
N MET A 41 -11.64 -3.28 6.57
CA MET A 41 -10.28 -3.77 6.70
C MET A 41 -9.41 -3.01 5.69
N THR A 42 -8.28 -2.49 6.14
CA THR A 42 -7.38 -1.69 5.30
C THR A 42 -6.01 -2.34 5.21
N ALA A 43 -5.41 -2.32 4.02
CA ALA A 43 -4.03 -2.78 3.83
C ALA A 43 -3.29 -1.87 2.86
N HIS A 44 -1.98 -1.71 3.09
CA HIS A 44 -1.10 -0.96 2.21
C HIS A 44 -0.25 -1.92 1.38
N TRP A 45 -0.39 -1.85 0.06
CA TRP A 45 0.33 -2.63 -0.94
C TRP A 45 1.23 -1.71 -1.74
N GLY A 46 2.28 -1.19 -1.09
CA GLY A 46 3.24 -0.25 -1.68
C GLY A 46 3.75 -0.75 -3.04
N LEU A 47 3.62 0.07 -4.07
CA LEU A 47 4.17 -0.17 -5.39
C LEU A 47 4.80 1.12 -5.94
N PRO A 48 5.92 1.02 -6.69
CA PRO A 48 6.52 2.16 -7.33
C PRO A 48 5.49 2.86 -8.23
N ASP A 49 5.39 4.19 -8.12
CA ASP A 49 4.44 4.94 -8.95
C ASP A 49 4.93 4.94 -10.41
N PRO A 50 4.23 4.28 -11.34
CA PRO A 50 4.63 4.26 -12.73
C PRO A 50 4.48 5.63 -13.41
N ALA A 51 3.71 6.56 -12.84
CA ALA A 51 3.56 7.92 -13.35
C ALA A 51 4.80 8.79 -13.07
N GLU A 52 5.63 8.42 -12.09
CA GLU A 52 6.92 9.06 -11.82
C GLU A 52 8.00 8.63 -12.83
N ALA A 53 7.74 7.60 -13.66
CA ALA A 53 8.64 7.22 -14.73
C ALA A 53 8.67 8.32 -15.81
N ASN A 54 9.80 8.99 -15.91
CA ASN A 54 10.05 10.05 -16.87
C ASN A 54 11.06 9.58 -17.92
N GLY A 55 10.98 10.09 -19.15
CA GLY A 55 11.96 9.81 -20.21
C GLY A 55 11.35 9.22 -21.48
N ALA A 56 12.08 8.32 -22.15
CA ALA A 56 11.65 7.73 -23.40
C ALA A 56 10.55 6.68 -23.16
N ALA A 57 9.74 6.39 -24.19
CA ALA A 57 8.71 5.34 -24.11
C ALA A 57 9.26 3.96 -23.70
N ALA A 58 10.54 3.70 -23.99
CA ALA A 58 11.26 2.49 -23.59
C ALA A 58 11.51 2.39 -22.08
N GLU A 59 11.44 3.49 -21.34
CA GLU A 59 11.59 3.56 -19.88
C GLU A 59 10.23 3.59 -19.18
N ILE A 60 9.24 4.25 -19.79
CA ILE A 60 7.86 4.33 -19.28
C ILE A 60 7.14 2.97 -19.37
N GLY A 61 7.22 2.30 -20.53
CA GLY A 61 6.53 1.02 -20.76
C GLY A 61 6.83 -0.05 -19.70
N PRO A 62 8.11 -0.32 -19.39
CA PRO A 62 8.49 -1.26 -18.34
C PRO A 62 7.96 -0.90 -16.94
N ALA A 63 7.97 0.39 -16.56
CA ALA A 63 7.49 0.82 -15.24
C ALA A 63 6.00 0.49 -15.03
N PHE A 64 5.16 0.76 -16.05
CA PHE A 64 3.75 0.38 -16.03
C PHE A 64 3.56 -1.15 -16.03
N ALA A 65 4.36 -1.88 -16.81
CA ALA A 65 4.29 -3.34 -16.86
C ALA A 65 4.65 -3.98 -15.50
N ASP A 66 5.66 -3.44 -14.82
CA ASP A 66 6.05 -3.89 -13.48
C ASP A 66 4.98 -3.59 -12.44
N ALA A 67 4.43 -2.37 -12.41
CA ALA A 67 3.33 -2.02 -11.52
C ALA A 67 2.11 -2.94 -11.73
N TYR A 68 1.76 -3.22 -12.99
CA TYR A 68 0.67 -4.14 -13.34
C TYR A 68 0.94 -5.56 -12.85
N ARG A 69 2.15 -6.08 -13.09
CA ARG A 69 2.57 -7.42 -12.65
C ARG A 69 2.54 -7.55 -11.12
N MET A 70 3.06 -6.56 -10.40
CA MET A 70 3.05 -6.53 -8.93
C MET A 70 1.62 -6.50 -8.38
N LEU A 71 0.74 -5.68 -8.96
CA LEU A 71 -0.64 -5.62 -8.53
C LEU A 71 -1.38 -6.94 -8.81
N GLY A 72 -1.16 -7.57 -9.97
CA GLY A 72 -1.71 -8.89 -10.28
C GLY A 72 -1.27 -9.96 -9.27
N ALA A 73 0.02 -10.00 -8.94
CA ALA A 73 0.58 -10.92 -7.96
C ALA A 73 0.00 -10.77 -6.54
N ARG A 74 -0.63 -9.63 -6.24
CA ARG A 74 -1.30 -9.34 -4.96
C ARG A 74 -2.81 -9.59 -5.01
N ILE A 75 -3.46 -9.21 -6.10
CA ILE A 75 -4.89 -9.45 -6.30
C ILE A 75 -5.18 -10.95 -6.37
N ASP A 76 -4.35 -11.72 -7.08
CA ASP A 76 -4.55 -13.16 -7.26
C ASP A 76 -4.67 -13.93 -5.92
N PRO A 77 -3.70 -13.86 -4.98
CA PRO A 77 -3.85 -14.55 -3.70
C PRO A 77 -5.01 -14.01 -2.86
N PHE A 78 -5.34 -12.72 -2.96
CA PHE A 78 -6.46 -12.12 -2.24
C PHE A 78 -7.81 -12.72 -2.68
N ILE A 79 -8.06 -12.85 -4.00
CA ILE A 79 -9.32 -13.41 -4.51
C ILE A 79 -9.51 -14.90 -4.18
N TYR A 80 -8.41 -15.61 -3.87
CA TYR A 80 -8.44 -17.03 -3.46
C TYR A 80 -8.45 -17.24 -1.94
N LEU A 81 -8.57 -16.18 -1.13
CA LEU A 81 -8.67 -16.34 0.32
C LEU A 81 -9.99 -17.06 0.70
N PRO A 82 -9.95 -18.00 1.67
CA PRO A 82 -11.15 -18.66 2.15
C PRO A 82 -11.89 -17.76 3.15
N PHE A 83 -12.58 -16.74 2.66
CA PHE A 83 -13.25 -15.72 3.47
C PHE A 83 -14.20 -16.30 4.54
N GLU A 84 -14.90 -17.40 4.24
CA GLU A 84 -15.82 -18.06 5.17
C GLU A 84 -15.13 -18.72 6.38
N ASN A 85 -13.83 -19.01 6.27
CA ASN A 85 -13.05 -19.74 7.27
C ASN A 85 -12.04 -18.86 8.02
N LEU A 86 -12.00 -17.56 7.73
CA LEU A 86 -11.07 -16.62 8.36
C LEU A 86 -11.86 -15.64 9.23
N ASP A 87 -11.46 -15.54 10.51
CA ASP A 87 -11.91 -14.44 11.35
C ASP A 87 -11.29 -13.12 10.88
N ARG A 88 -11.83 -12.00 11.38
CA ARG A 88 -11.42 -10.65 10.98
C ARG A 88 -9.93 -10.37 11.19
N LEU A 89 -9.34 -10.84 12.29
CA LEU A 89 -7.91 -10.63 12.58
C LEU A 89 -7.05 -11.46 11.63
N SER A 90 -7.44 -12.71 11.40
CA SER A 90 -6.78 -13.58 10.44
C SER A 90 -6.84 -13.01 9.02
N LEU A 91 -7.99 -12.47 8.60
CA LEU A 91 -8.18 -11.87 7.28
C LEU A 91 -7.36 -10.57 7.11
N GLN A 92 -7.38 -9.69 8.12
CA GLN A 92 -6.54 -8.49 8.17
C GLN A 92 -5.06 -8.86 8.01
N LYS A 93 -4.59 -9.87 8.76
CA LYS A 93 -3.21 -10.35 8.64
C LYS A 93 -2.90 -10.90 7.25
N ARG A 94 -3.80 -11.67 6.63
CA ARG A 94 -3.61 -12.17 5.26
C ARG A 94 -3.49 -11.02 4.26
N MET A 95 -4.30 -9.98 4.40
CA MET A 95 -4.23 -8.79 3.53
C MET A 95 -2.89 -8.05 3.67
N GLU A 96 -2.38 -7.93 4.89
CA GLU A 96 -1.06 -7.34 5.17
C GLU A 96 0.08 -8.20 4.59
N ASP A 97 0.02 -9.52 4.79
CA ASP A 97 1.03 -10.48 4.33
C ASP A 97 1.13 -10.56 2.79
N ILE A 98 0.05 -10.20 2.05
CA ILE A 98 0.05 -10.11 0.59
C ILE A 98 0.84 -8.88 0.09
N GLY A 99 0.90 -7.80 0.87
CA GLY A 99 1.52 -6.54 0.48
C GLY A 99 3.03 -6.58 0.20
N PRO A 100 3.86 -7.16 1.09
CA PRO A 100 5.30 -7.18 0.88
C PRO A 100 5.65 -8.17 -0.24
N ASP A 101 6.12 -7.63 -1.37
CA ASP A 101 7.01 -8.40 -2.23
C ASP A 101 8.41 -8.37 -1.59
N PRO A 102 9.14 -9.51 -1.56
CA PRO A 102 10.52 -9.50 -1.13
C PRO A 102 11.28 -8.55 -2.05
N GLU A 103 12.00 -7.60 -1.46
CA GLU A 103 13.06 -6.80 -2.07
C GLU A 103 13.56 -7.36 -3.41
N PRO A 104 13.67 -6.54 -4.48
CA PRO A 104 14.11 -7.03 -5.77
C PRO A 104 15.41 -7.81 -5.62
N ARG A 105 15.35 -9.12 -5.85
CA ARG A 105 16.52 -10.03 -5.90
C ARG A 105 17.44 -9.56 -7.03
N GLY A 106 18.30 -8.59 -6.72
CA GLY A 106 19.17 -7.94 -7.70
C GLY A 106 19.70 -6.57 -7.29
N ALA A 107 19.10 -5.88 -6.32
CA ALA A 107 19.69 -4.67 -5.76
C ALA A 107 20.58 -5.05 -4.56
N GLU A 108 21.84 -5.39 -4.83
CA GLU A 108 22.88 -5.34 -3.80
C GLU A 108 22.87 -3.92 -3.20
N ARG A 109 22.20 -3.77 -2.04
CA ARG A 109 22.43 -2.65 -1.15
C ARG A 109 23.89 -2.76 -0.73
N ARG A 110 24.75 -2.04 -1.44
CA ARG A 110 26.09 -1.70 -0.97
C ARG A 110 25.90 -0.88 0.29
N MET A 111 25.80 -1.58 1.42
CA MET A 111 25.71 -1.08 2.77
C MET A 111 26.91 -0.15 2.99
N ARG A 112 26.71 1.16 2.80
CA ARG A 112 27.60 2.14 3.41
C ARG A 112 27.26 2.17 4.90
N PRO A 113 28.23 2.01 5.82
CA PRO A 113 27.95 2.12 7.23
C PRO A 113 27.42 3.54 7.48
N ARG A 114 26.15 3.65 7.92
CA ARG A 114 25.64 4.91 8.44
C ARG A 114 26.42 5.19 9.72
N SER A 115 27.22 6.25 9.70
CA SER A 115 27.70 6.89 10.91
C SER A 115 26.50 7.15 11.81
N ILE A 116 26.53 6.58 13.01
CA ILE A 116 25.55 6.81 14.05
C ILE A 116 25.83 8.22 14.60
N GLU A 117 25.02 9.21 14.22
CA GLU A 117 24.99 10.50 14.90
C GLU A 117 24.08 10.39 16.14
N PRO A 118 24.54 10.73 17.36
CA PRO A 118 23.86 10.38 18.61
C PRO A 118 22.70 11.30 19.03
N SER A 119 22.07 12.06 18.14
CA SER A 119 21.20 13.20 18.58
C SER A 119 19.69 12.94 18.70
N ALA A 120 19.18 11.73 18.44
CA ALA A 120 17.72 11.50 18.38
C ALA A 120 17.10 10.74 19.58
N VAL A 121 17.87 10.39 20.60
CA VAL A 121 17.39 9.51 21.72
C VAL A 121 16.84 10.29 22.92
N THR A 122 16.59 11.61 22.81
CA THR A 122 16.20 12.43 23.99
C THR A 122 14.74 12.86 24.07
N MET A 123 13.86 12.53 23.11
CA MET A 123 12.48 13.08 23.11
C MET A 123 11.36 12.04 23.27
N CYS A 124 11.50 11.11 24.23
CA CYS A 124 10.42 10.22 24.69
C CYS A 124 10.34 10.09 26.22
N ARG A 125 10.81 11.09 27.00
CA ARG A 125 10.79 11.00 28.47
C ARG A 125 10.16 12.19 29.21
N GLU A 126 9.30 12.96 28.56
CA GLU A 126 8.45 13.93 29.24
C GLU A 126 7.05 13.86 28.63
N LEU A 127 6.19 13.10 29.29
CA LEU A 127 4.74 13.25 29.43
C LEU A 127 4.25 11.97 30.14
N ALA A 128 4.58 11.90 31.43
CA ALA A 128 3.85 11.11 32.41
C ALA A 128 2.87 12.06 33.12
#